data_AF-A0A349UNC9-F1
#
_entry.id   AF-A0A349UNC9-F1
#
_cell.length_a   1.000
_cell.length_b   1.000
_cell.length_c   1.000
_cell.angle_alpha   90.00
_cell.angle_beta   90.00
_cell.angle_gamma   90.00
#
_symmetry.space_group_name_H-M   'P 1'
#
loop_
_entity.id
_entity.type
_entity.pdbx_description
1 polymer ?
#
loop_
_entity_poly.entity_id
_entity_poly.type
_entity_poly.pdbx_seq_one_letter_code
_entity_poly.pdbx_strand_id
1 'polypeptide(L)'
;MDTTDEIAVEDHRYFQARLAHLERQHPAALLAHLEQGTLTQHLREIAERGMQAKAKLVFERNMTPGQADELVMNQVVADPAERSRLRDPEGRMKLRRLLDRYKAEMPNLPRTYQSQNETTE
;
A
#
# COMPACT_ATOMS: atom_id res chain seq x y z
N MET A 1 -28.63 -5.41 -10.43
CA MET A 1 -27.32 -4.81 -10.70
C MET A 1 -26.70 -4.56 -9.35
N ASP A 2 -26.01 -5.56 -8.79
CA ASP A 2 -25.20 -5.36 -7.60
C ASP A 2 -23.92 -4.66 -8.04
N THR A 3 -23.79 -3.37 -7.73
CA THR A 3 -22.50 -2.68 -7.72
C THR A 3 -21.73 -3.21 -6.52
N THR A 4 -21.18 -4.42 -6.65
CA THR A 4 -20.39 -5.08 -5.62
C THR A 4 -19.12 -4.26 -5.36
N ASP A 5 -19.17 -3.43 -4.33
CA ASP A 5 -18.06 -2.84 -3.56
C ASP A 5 -16.78 -2.52 -4.35
N GLU A 6 -16.87 -1.61 -5.32
CA GLU A 6 -15.68 -0.97 -5.88
C GLU A 6 -15.05 -0.05 -4.83
N ILE A 7 -14.11 -0.58 -4.05
CA ILE A 7 -13.29 0.21 -3.12
C ILE A 7 -12.11 0.75 -3.93
N ALA A 8 -11.92 2.07 -3.90
CA ALA A 8 -10.72 2.67 -4.48
C ALA A 8 -9.48 2.11 -3.78
N VAL A 9 -8.45 1.76 -4.56
CA VAL A 9 -7.21 1.16 -4.04
C VAL A 9 -6.59 2.03 -2.94
N GLU A 10 -6.69 3.35 -3.07
CA GLU A 10 -6.21 4.34 -2.08
C GLU A 10 -6.93 4.28 -0.72
N ASP A 11 -8.19 3.85 -0.73
CA ASP A 11 -9.01 3.68 0.47
C ASP A 11 -8.84 2.27 1.07
N HIS A 12 -8.20 1.36 0.34
CA HIS A 12 -7.96 0.02 0.83
C HIS A 12 -6.96 0.02 2.00
N ARG A 13 -7.23 -0.78 3.03
CA ARG A 13 -6.40 -0.87 4.24
C ARG A 13 -4.93 -1.22 3.96
N TYR A 14 -4.64 -1.96 2.88
CA TYR A 14 -3.26 -2.32 2.50
C TYR A 14 -2.45 -1.11 2.01
N PHE A 15 -3.10 -0.15 1.35
CA PHE A 15 -2.47 1.10 0.93
C PHE A 15 -2.00 1.89 2.16
N GLN A 16 -2.92 2.10 3.10
CA GLN A 16 -2.65 2.83 4.35
C GLN A 16 -1.63 2.10 5.23
N ALA A 17 -1.73 0.77 5.31
CA ALA A 17 -0.80 -0.05 6.08
C ALA A 17 0.62 0.00 5.50
N ARG A 18 0.77 -0.02 4.16
CA ARG A 18 2.10 0.11 3.53
C ARG A 18 2.71 1.48 3.79
N LEU A 19 1.93 2.56 3.67
CA LEU A 19 2.41 3.91 3.99
C LEU A 19 2.88 4.01 5.45
N ALA A 20 2.08 3.54 6.40
CA ALA A 20 2.44 3.53 7.81
C ALA A 20 3.68 2.68 8.10
N HIS A 21 3.84 1.56 7.39
CA HIS A 21 5.00 0.69 7.51
C HIS A 21 6.28 1.39 7.02
N LEU A 22 6.24 2.01 5.83
CA LEU A 22 7.35 2.79 5.29
C LEU A 22 7.75 3.95 6.22
N GLU A 23 6.77 4.65 6.78
CA GLU A 23 7.00 5.76 7.71
C GLU A 23 7.72 5.32 8.99
N ARG A 24 7.33 4.16 9.55
CA ARG A 24 7.87 3.65 10.82
C ARG A 24 9.20 2.91 10.65
N GLN A 25 9.33 2.08 9.62
CA GLN A 25 10.42 1.12 9.49
C GLN A 25 11.42 1.48 8.38
N HIS A 26 10.99 2.19 7.33
CA HIS A 26 11.82 2.46 6.14
C HIS A 26 11.80 3.93 5.71
N PRO A 27 12.13 4.88 6.60
CA PRO A 27 11.98 6.31 6.33
C PRO A 27 12.84 6.82 5.16
N ALA A 28 14.00 6.20 4.88
CA ALA A 28 14.82 6.60 3.73
C ALA A 28 14.26 6.07 2.40
N ALA A 29 13.59 4.91 2.39
CA ALA A 29 12.88 4.42 1.20
C ALA A 29 11.65 5.29 0.92
N LEU A 30 10.91 5.65 1.99
CA LEU A 30 9.79 6.58 1.89
C LEU A 30 10.22 7.93 1.29
N LEU A 31 11.35 8.48 1.77
CA LEU A 31 11.90 9.72 1.23
C LEU A 31 12.23 9.58 -0.26
N ALA A 32 12.89 8.49 -0.67
CA ALA A 32 13.23 8.26 -2.07
C ALA A 32 11.99 8.20 -2.98
N HIS A 33 10.94 7.50 -2.56
CA HIS A 33 9.67 7.45 -3.29
C HIS A 33 8.99 8.82 -3.41
N LEU A 34 9.03 9.63 -2.35
CA LEU A 34 8.47 10.99 -2.35
C LEU A 34 9.25 11.91 -3.28
N GLU A 35 10.58 11.82 -3.29
CA GLU A 35 11.43 12.64 -4.16
C GLU A 35 11.27 12.28 -5.64
N GLN A 36 11.07 11.00 -5.93
CA GLN A 36 10.87 10.50 -7.29
C GLN A 36 9.41 10.62 -7.77
N GLY A 37 8.48 10.97 -6.88
CA GLY A 37 7.04 11.02 -7.20
C GLY A 37 6.41 9.64 -7.44
N THR A 38 7.05 8.56 -7.00
CA THR A 38 6.62 7.17 -7.24
C THR A 38 5.79 6.58 -6.10
N LEU A 39 5.65 7.29 -4.98
CA LEU A 39 5.01 6.76 -3.77
C LEU A 39 3.58 6.25 -4.03
N THR A 40 2.71 7.02 -4.66
CA THR A 40 1.31 6.60 -4.90
C THR A 40 1.24 5.33 -5.71
N GLN A 41 2.03 5.24 -6.79
CA GLN A 41 2.07 4.05 -7.63
C GLN A 41 2.52 2.83 -6.83
N HIS A 42 3.61 2.96 -6.06
CA HIS A 42 4.10 1.87 -5.21
C HIS A 42 3.06 1.41 -4.20
N LEU A 43 2.35 2.33 -3.54
CA LEU A 43 1.30 2.01 -2.58
C LEU A 43 0.13 1.28 -3.25
N ARG A 44 -0.26 1.68 -4.47
CA ARG A 44 -1.28 0.97 -5.28
C ARG A 44 -0.86 -0.44 -5.60
N GLU A 45 0.33 -0.61 -6.17
CA GLU A 45 0.86 -1.93 -6.55
C GLU A 45 0.89 -2.90 -5.37
N ILE A 46 1.32 -2.44 -4.18
CA ILE A 46 1.32 -3.25 -2.97
C ILE A 46 -0.11 -3.55 -2.49
N ALA A 47 -1.02 -2.59 -2.54
CA ALA A 47 -2.40 -2.80 -2.14
C ALA A 47 -3.12 -3.80 -3.05
N GLU A 48 -2.94 -3.68 -4.37
CA GLU A 48 -3.48 -4.59 -5.38
C GLU A 48 -2.93 -6.00 -5.21
N ARG A 49 -1.61 -6.15 -5.10
CA ARG A 49 -0.97 -7.45 -4.80
C ARG A 49 -1.49 -8.05 -3.51
N GLY A 50 -1.73 -7.22 -2.48
CA GLY A 50 -2.29 -7.66 -1.22
C GLY A 50 -3.73 -8.17 -1.36
N MET A 51 -4.58 -7.47 -2.13
CA MET A 51 -5.95 -7.89 -2.41
C MET A 51 -5.99 -9.21 -3.18
N GLN A 52 -5.18 -9.33 -4.24
CA GLN A 52 -5.05 -10.56 -5.03
C GLN A 52 -4.53 -11.72 -4.18
N ALA A 53 -3.50 -11.50 -3.36
CA ALA A 53 -2.96 -12.53 -2.46
C ALA A 53 -3.99 -12.97 -1.42
N LYS A 54 -4.76 -12.04 -0.85
CA LYS A 54 -5.85 -12.37 0.08
C LYS A 54 -6.89 -13.24 -0.61
N ALA A 55 -7.37 -12.82 -1.78
CA ALA A 55 -8.36 -13.59 -2.54
C ALA A 55 -7.84 -15.01 -2.81
N LYS A 56 -6.59 -15.15 -3.24
CA LYS A 56 -5.94 -16.44 -3.45
C LYS A 56 -5.93 -17.32 -2.19
N LEU A 57 -5.56 -16.76 -1.04
CA LEU A 57 -5.53 -17.50 0.22
C LEU A 57 -6.93 -17.94 0.67
N VAL A 58 -7.93 -17.08 0.50
CA VAL A 58 -9.32 -17.40 0.89
C VAL A 58 -9.91 -18.45 -0.04
N PHE A 59 -9.81 -18.26 -1.36
CA PHE A 59 -10.45 -19.12 -2.36
C PHE A 59 -9.69 -20.43 -2.61
N GLU A 60 -8.37 -20.37 -2.81
CA GLU A 60 -7.60 -21.58 -3.17
C GLU A 60 -7.16 -22.38 -1.94
N ARG A 61 -6.93 -21.71 -0.80
CA ARG A 61 -6.45 -22.36 0.42
C ARG A 61 -7.52 -22.52 1.50
N ASN A 62 -8.77 -22.18 1.22
CA ASN A 62 -9.90 -22.23 2.16
C ASN A 62 -9.58 -21.57 3.51
N MET A 63 -8.74 -20.53 3.48
CA MET A 63 -8.31 -19.83 4.69
C MET A 63 -9.38 -18.85 5.14
N THR A 64 -9.53 -18.66 6.46
CA THR A 64 -10.44 -17.63 6.94
C THR A 64 -9.95 -16.24 6.51
N PRO A 65 -10.85 -15.29 6.19
CA PRO A 65 -10.46 -13.95 5.75
C PRO A 65 -9.50 -13.24 6.71
N GLY A 66 -9.64 -13.45 8.02
CA GLY A 66 -8.76 -12.87 9.04
C GLY A 66 -7.33 -13.44 9.02
N GLN A 67 -7.18 -14.75 8.84
CA GLN A 67 -5.86 -15.37 8.72
C GLN A 67 -5.18 -14.98 7.40
N ALA A 68 -5.92 -14.94 6.29
CA ALA A 68 -5.40 -14.48 5.02
C ALA A 68 -4.91 -13.02 5.11
N ASP A 69 -5.70 -12.19 5.79
CA ASP A 69 -5.40 -10.79 6.06
C ASP A 69 -4.09 -10.60 6.84
N GLU A 70 -3.89 -11.35 7.92
CA GLU A 70 -2.65 -11.29 8.71
C GLU A 70 -1.43 -11.74 7.89
N LEU A 71 -1.56 -12.81 7.10
CA LEU A 71 -0.48 -13.27 6.24
C LEU A 71 -0.11 -12.24 5.19
N VAL A 72 -1.09 -11.62 4.53
CA VAL A 72 -0.82 -10.57 3.53
C VAL A 72 -0.16 -9.36 4.16
N MET A 73 -0.60 -8.92 5.33
CA MET A 73 0.04 -7.81 6.06
C MET A 73 1.52 -8.11 6.33
N ASN A 74 1.86 -9.35 6.71
CA ASN A 74 3.22 -9.73 7.05
C ASN A 74 4.11 -10.04 5.83
N GLN A 75 3.55 -10.56 4.74
CA GLN A 75 4.33 -11.05 3.60
C GLN A 75 4.35 -10.09 2.40
N VAL A 76 3.30 -9.29 2.22
CA VAL A 76 3.17 -8.40 1.07
C VAL A 76 3.34 -6.94 1.49
N VAL A 77 2.64 -6.53 2.55
CA VAL A 77 2.65 -5.12 2.99
C VAL A 77 3.93 -4.76 3.74
N ALA A 78 4.39 -5.62 4.64
CA ALA A 78 5.56 -5.35 5.47
C ALA A 78 6.90 -5.57 4.76
N ASP A 79 6.92 -5.88 3.45
CA ASP A 79 8.09 -6.33 2.65
C ASP A 79 9.42 -6.37 3.43
N PRO A 80 9.73 -7.50 4.10
CA PRO A 80 10.81 -7.57 5.09
C PRO A 80 12.22 -7.44 4.49
N ALA A 81 12.34 -7.46 3.15
CA ALA A 81 13.60 -7.25 2.46
C ALA A 81 14.02 -5.77 2.44
N GLU A 82 13.07 -4.85 2.60
CA GLU A 82 13.37 -3.43 2.63
C GLU A 82 14.04 -3.10 3.97
N ARG A 83 15.28 -2.60 3.95
CA ARG A 83 15.98 -2.15 5.16
C ARG A 83 16.57 -0.79 4.87
N SER A 84 16.05 0.23 5.54
CA SER A 84 16.39 1.60 5.21
C SER A 84 16.46 2.45 6.47
N ARG A 85 17.59 3.16 6.66
CA ARG A 85 17.83 4.03 7.82
C ARG A 85 18.02 5.46 7.33
N LEU A 86 17.23 6.39 7.86
CA LEU A 86 17.41 7.82 7.64
C LEU A 86 17.99 8.45 8.92
N ARG A 87 19.30 8.72 8.91
CA ARG A 87 20.06 9.15 10.10
C ARG A 87 20.32 10.64 10.14
N ASP A 88 20.40 11.28 8.99
CA ASP A 88 20.72 12.69 8.86
C ASP A 88 19.50 13.57 9.23
N PRO A 89 19.71 14.67 9.98
CA PRO A 89 18.62 15.57 10.37
C PRO A 89 17.92 16.25 9.20
N GLU A 90 18.66 16.60 8.14
CA GLU A 90 18.13 17.30 6.97
C GLU A 90 17.14 16.44 6.19
N GLY A 91 17.52 15.21 5.87
CA GLY A 91 16.66 14.22 5.22
C GLY A 91 15.41 13.94 6.03
N ARG A 92 15.49 13.90 7.37
CA ARG A 92 14.30 13.78 8.24
C ARG A 92 13.35 14.97 8.14
N MET A 93 13.88 16.20 8.13
CA MET A 93 13.06 17.39 7.93
C MET A 93 12.42 17.40 6.53
N LYS A 94 13.19 17.02 5.51
CA LYS A 94 12.70 16.91 4.14
C LYS A 94 11.59 15.87 4.02
N LEU A 95 11.82 14.67 4.56
CA LEU A 95 10.82 13.60 4.64
C LEU A 95 9.53 14.11 5.27
N ARG A 96 9.62 14.77 6.44
CA ARG A 96 8.44 15.32 7.12
C ARG A 96 7.66 16.28 6.22
N ARG A 97 8.34 17.26 5.59
CA ARG A 97 7.67 18.23 4.71
C ARG A 97 6.99 17.57 3.51
N LEU A 98 7.68 16.64 2.86
CA LEU A 98 7.14 15.94 1.68
C LEU A 98 6.00 15.00 2.06
N LEU A 99 6.11 14.29 3.18
CA LEU A 99 5.07 13.39 3.68
C LEU A 99 3.82 14.16 4.13
N ASP A 100 3.99 15.30 4.82
CA ASP A 100 2.87 16.16 5.23
C ASP A 100 2.10 16.68 4.00
N ARG A 101 2.83 17.14 2.95
CA ARG A 101 2.21 17.52 1.67
C ARG A 101 1.49 16.34 1.04
N TYR A 102 2.14 15.19 0.94
CA TYR A 102 1.56 13.99 0.35
C TYR A 102 0.25 13.57 1.03
N LYS A 103 0.24 13.50 2.37
CA LYS A 103 -0.96 13.14 3.14
C LYS A 103 -2.09 14.17 2.97
N ALA A 104 -1.76 15.45 2.83
CA ALA A 104 -2.75 16.50 2.55
C ALA A 104 -3.35 16.39 1.13
N GLU A 105 -2.56 15.93 0.16
CA GLU A 105 -3.00 15.71 -1.22
C GLU A 105 -3.71 14.37 -1.43
N MET A 106 -3.50 13.40 -0.52
CA MET A 106 -4.04 12.04 -0.59
C MET A 106 -5.55 11.96 -0.89
N PRO A 107 -6.44 12.79 -0.28
CA PRO A 107 -7.87 12.77 -0.58
C PRO A 107 -8.20 13.16 -2.03
N ASN A 108 -7.33 13.94 -2.67
CA ASN A 108 -7.49 14.47 -4.02
C ASN A 108 -6.75 13.64 -5.08
N LEU A 109 -6.14 12.52 -4.70
CA LEU A 109 -5.46 11.64 -5.66
C LEU A 109 -6.49 11.09 -6.67
N PRO A 110 -6.09 10.94 -7.94
CA PRO A 110 -6.94 10.31 -8.94
C PRO A 110 -7.27 8.88 -8.49
N ARG A 111 -8.55 8.55 -8.36
CA ARG A 111 -8.99 7.26 -7.81
C ARG A 111 -8.72 6.13 -8.80
N THR A 112 -8.14 5.05 -8.31
CA THR A 112 -7.98 3.82 -9.08
C THR A 112 -8.90 2.76 -8.51
N TYR A 113 -9.76 2.19 -9.35
CA TYR A 113 -10.68 1.13 -8.98
C TYR A 113 -10.17 -0.18 -9.58
N GLN A 114 -10.19 -1.26 -8.79
CA GLN A 114 -10.05 -2.62 -9.31
C GLN A 114 -11.44 -3.27 -9.35
N SER A 115 -11.98 -3.46 -10.55
CA SER A 115 -13.14 -4.33 -10.74
C SER A 115 -12.66 -5.79 -10.75
N GLN A 116 -13.37 -6.70 -10.07
CA GLN A 116 -12.99 -8.12 -10.00
C GLN A 116 -13.09 -8.90 -11.34
N ASN A 117 -13.38 -8.25 -12.46
CA ASN A 117 -13.67 -8.92 -13.73
C ASN A 117 -12.62 -8.60 -14.81
N GLU A 118 -11.46 -9.24 -14.69
CA GLU A 118 -10.69 -9.69 -15.86
C GLU A 118 -10.42 -11.19 -15.70
N THR A 119 -11.50 -11.98 -15.60
CA THR A 119 -11.46 -13.39 -16.03
C THR A 119 -12.12 -13.44 -17.40
N THR A 120 -11.38 -13.05 -18.43
CA THR A 120 -11.84 -13.20 -19.82
C THR A 120 -11.23 -14.47 -20.37
N GLU A 121 -12.09 -15.49 -20.46
CA GLU A 121 -12.13 -16.64 -21.39
C GLU A 121 -10.90 -17.54 -21.58
#